data_AF-A0A6N2IA34-F1
#
_entry.id   AF-A0A6N2IA34-F1
#
_cell.length_a   1.000
_cell.length_b   1.000
_cell.length_c   1.000
_cell.angle_alpha   90.00
_cell.angle_beta   90.00
_cell.angle_gamma   90.00
#
_symmetry.space_group_name_H-M   'P 1'
#
loop_
_entity.id
_entity.type
_entity.pdbx_description
1 polymer ?
#
loop_
_entity_poly.entity_id
_entity_poly.type
_entity_poly.pdbx_seq_one_letter_code
_entity_poly.pdbx_strand_id
1 'polypeptide(L)' 'MRPCPACGAGNREDDEFCGNCGSYLGWSSRPPQPPPAAEPAVPEEPAGPAEPAAGPAGRAPDAPSAGAAPQAAPAEGASG' A
#
# COMPACT_ATOMS: atom_id res chain seq x y z
N MET A 1 7.93 -18.24 19.50
CA MET A 1 7.59 -16.81 19.53
C MET A 1 8.68 -16.03 20.24
N ARG A 2 9.09 -14.89 19.68
CA ARG A 2 10.20 -14.04 20.17
C ARG A 2 9.76 -12.58 20.35
N PRO A 3 10.13 -11.91 21.45
CA PRO A 3 9.69 -10.54 21.72
C PRO A 3 10.49 -9.51 20.90
N CYS A 4 9.80 -8.54 20.31
CA CYS A 4 10.41 -7.41 19.59
C CYS A 4 11.38 -6.64 20.51
N PRO A 5 12.62 -6.38 20.10
CA PRO A 5 13.59 -5.67 20.93
C PRO A 5 13.25 -4.18 21.06
N ALA A 6 12.41 -3.64 20.18
CA ALA A 6 11.98 -2.24 20.21
C ALA A 6 10.72 -2.00 21.06
N CYS A 7 9.77 -2.96 21.12
CA CYS A 7 8.48 -2.74 21.78
C CYS A 7 7.94 -3.90 22.63
N GLY A 8 8.63 -5.03 22.68
CA GLY A 8 8.26 -6.19 23.50
C GLY A 8 7.14 -7.08 22.94
N ALA A 9 6.47 -6.70 21.85
CA ALA A 9 5.41 -7.52 21.25
C ALA A 9 5.93 -8.90 20.78
N GLY A 10 5.14 -9.96 20.95
CA GLY A 10 5.50 -11.30 20.50
C GLY A 10 5.36 -11.47 18.98
N ASN A 11 6.41 -11.94 18.32
CA ASN A 11 6.44 -12.23 16.88
C ASN A 11 6.81 -13.69 16.62
N ARG A 12 6.50 -14.20 15.44
CA ARG A 12 6.95 -15.52 14.97
C ARG A 12 8.42 -15.48 14.57
N GLU A 13 9.06 -16.64 14.55
CA GLU A 13 10.48 -16.79 14.19
C GLU A 13 10.77 -16.36 12.74
N ASP A 14 9.79 -16.52 11.85
CA ASP A 14 9.89 -16.17 10.43
C ASP A 14 9.50 -14.72 10.10
N ASP A 15 8.98 -13.96 11.07
CA ASP A 15 8.56 -12.58 10.80
C ASP A 15 9.78 -11.68 10.58
N GLU A 16 9.74 -10.89 9.50
CA GLU A 16 10.78 -9.93 9.10
C GLU A 16 10.66 -8.58 9.83
N PHE A 17 9.41 -8.20 10.13
CA PHE A 17 9.06 -6.93 10.77
C PHE A 17 8.09 -7.15 11.93
N CYS A 18 8.15 -6.28 12.93
CA CYS A 18 7.22 -6.30 14.04
C CYS A 18 5.82 -5.82 13.61
N GLY A 19 4.79 -6.65 13.73
CA GLY A 19 3.41 -6.27 13.38
C GLY A 19 2.81 -5.14 14.23
N ASN A 20 3.36 -4.89 15.43
CA ASN A 20 2.91 -3.82 16.32
C ASN A 20 3.58 -2.45 16.06
N CYS A 21 4.90 -2.41 15.84
CA CYS A 21 5.66 -1.14 15.76
C CYS A 21 6.45 -0.96 14.46
N GLY A 22 6.45 -1.93 13.55
CA GLY A 22 7.13 -1.85 12.25
C GLY A 22 8.65 -1.99 12.27
N SER A 23 9.29 -2.18 13.42
CA SER A 23 10.75 -2.34 13.50
C SER A 23 11.21 -3.64 12.81
N TYR A 24 12.32 -3.56 12.06
CA TYR A 24 13.01 -4.73 11.50
C TYR A 24 13.56 -5.60 12.63
N LEU A 25 13.33 -6.92 12.55
CA LEU A 25 13.60 -7.83 13.65
C LEU A 25 15.03 -8.42 13.59
N GLY A 26 15.69 -8.38 12.44
CA GLY A 26 17.10 -8.77 12.29
C GLY A 26 17.43 -10.24 12.52
N TRP A 27 16.42 -11.07 12.78
CA TRP A 27 16.59 -12.47 13.16
C TRP A 27 15.85 -13.47 12.26
N SER A 28 15.15 -12.95 11.27
CA SER A 28 14.30 -13.70 10.36
C SER A 28 15.23 -14.52 9.48
N SER A 29 15.13 -15.84 9.61
CA SER A 29 16.08 -16.75 8.97
C SER A 29 15.63 -17.16 7.57
N ARG A 30 14.72 -16.40 6.93
CA ARG A 30 14.17 -16.77 5.63
C ARG A 30 15.33 -16.83 4.64
N PRO A 31 15.67 -18.04 4.13
CA PRO A 31 16.74 -18.15 3.17
C PRO A 31 16.35 -17.33 1.93
N PRO A 32 17.33 -16.69 1.26
CA PRO A 32 17.07 -16.02 0.00
C PRO A 32 16.36 -17.00 -0.93
N GLN A 33 15.14 -16.65 -1.33
CA GLN A 33 14.39 -17.47 -2.27
C GLN A 33 15.18 -17.46 -3.58
N PRO A 34 15.46 -18.63 -4.18
CA PRO A 34 16.02 -18.65 -5.52
C PRO A 34 15.09 -17.84 -6.43
N PRO A 35 15.63 -17.13 -7.43
CA PRO A 35 14.79 -16.45 -8.40
C PRO A 35 13.82 -17.50 -8.99
N PRO A 36 12.57 -17.12 -9.31
CA PRO A 36 11.69 -18.01 -10.06
C PRO A 36 12.51 -18.50 -11.26
N ALA A 37 12.65 -19.82 -11.37
CA ALA A 37 13.41 -20.42 -12.44
C ALA A 37 12.90 -19.81 -13.74
N ALA A 38 13.78 -19.10 -14.46
CA ALA A 38 13.43 -18.56 -15.75
C ALA A 38 12.98 -19.76 -16.59
N GLU A 39 11.68 -19.84 -16.82
CA GLU A 39 11.14 -20.70 -17.87
C GLU A 39 11.92 -20.31 -19.14
N PRO A 40 12.48 -21.28 -19.89
CA PRO A 40 13.29 -20.97 -21.05
C PRO A 40 12.48 -20.04 -21.95
N ALA A 41 13.01 -18.83 -22.17
CA ALA A 41 12.41 -17.87 -23.06
C ALA A 41 12.21 -18.56 -24.41
N VAL A 42 10.95 -18.85 -24.74
CA VAL A 42 10.53 -19.18 -26.10
C VAL A 42 11.10 -18.10 -27.01
N PRO A 43 11.88 -18.45 -28.06
CA PRO A 43 12.34 -17.47 -29.03
C PRO A 43 11.10 -16.75 -29.60
N GLU A 44 10.93 -15.47 -29.30
CA GLU A 44 9.90 -14.67 -29.95
C GLU A 44 10.27 -14.54 -31.43
N GLU A 45 9.52 -15.26 -32.26
CA GLU A 45 9.38 -14.99 -33.69
C GLU A 45 8.95 -13.52 -33.84
N PRO A 46 9.56 -12.71 -34.73
CA PRO A 46 9.33 -11.27 -34.76
C PRO A 46 7.85 -10.97 -34.99
N ALA A 47 7.22 -10.37 -33.97
CA ALA A 47 5.88 -9.81 -34.06
C ALA A 47 5.83 -8.82 -35.23
N GLY A 48 4.91 -9.06 -36.17
CA GLY A 48 4.64 -8.17 -37.29
C GLY A 48 4.25 -6.74 -36.86
N PRO A 49 4.10 -5.81 -37.81
CA PRO A 49 3.91 -4.40 -37.51
C PRO A 49 2.71 -4.17 -36.58
N ALA A 50 3.00 -3.59 -35.41
CA ALA A 50 2.03 -3.28 -34.38
C ALA A 50 0.97 -2.30 -34.91
N GLU A 51 -0.30 -2.73 -34.88
CA GLU A 51 -1.43 -1.80 -34.95
C GLU A 51 -1.44 -0.93 -33.67
N PRO A 52 -1.71 0.39 -33.77
CA PRO A 52 -1.63 1.27 -32.63
C PRO A 52 -2.75 0.98 -31.62
N ALA A 53 -2.36 0.47 -30.45
CA ALA A 53 -3.21 0.32 -29.29
C ALA A 53 -3.68 1.71 -28.82
N ALA A 54 -5.00 1.95 -28.88
CA ALA A 54 -5.63 3.05 -28.19
C ALA A 54 -5.39 2.91 -26.68
N GLY A 55 -4.68 3.87 -26.10
CA GLY A 55 -4.35 3.87 -24.67
C GLY A 55 -5.59 4.07 -23.78
N PRO A 56 -5.58 3.60 -22.53
CA PRO A 56 -6.61 3.97 -21.58
C PRO A 56 -6.39 5.43 -21.15
N ALA A 57 -7.33 6.30 -21.51
CA ALA A 57 -7.41 7.64 -20.95
C ALA A 57 -7.50 7.53 -19.42
N GLY A 58 -6.48 8.06 -18.72
CA GLY A 58 -6.36 7.99 -17.28
C GLY A 58 -7.58 8.58 -16.58
N ARG A 59 -8.13 7.83 -15.62
CA ARG A 59 -9.12 8.34 -14.69
C ARG A 59 -8.40 9.20 -13.65
N ALA A 60 -8.70 10.50 -13.64
CA ALA A 60 -8.20 11.42 -12.63
C ALA A 60 -8.62 10.97 -11.21
N PRO A 61 -7.80 11.19 -10.17
CA PRO A 61 -8.19 10.89 -8.80
C PRO A 61 -9.23 11.89 -8.28
N ASP A 62 -10.30 11.37 -7.69
CA ASP A 62 -11.29 12.13 -6.91
C ASP A 62 -10.58 12.80 -5.72
N ALA A 63 -10.70 14.13 -5.65
CA ALA A 63 -10.14 14.94 -4.57
C ALA A 63 -10.92 14.72 -3.25
N PRO A 64 -10.27 14.81 -2.07
CA PRO A 64 -10.94 14.59 -0.78
C PRO A 64 -11.90 15.73 -0.42
N SER A 65 -13.09 15.34 0.04
CA SER A 65 -14.11 16.24 0.56
C SER A 65 -13.69 16.81 1.93
N ALA A 66 -13.34 18.09 1.97
CA ALA A 66 -13.02 18.79 3.20
C ALA A 66 -14.30 19.26 3.91
N GLY A 67 -14.61 18.59 5.03
CA GLY A 67 -14.91 19.22 6.32
C GLY A 67 -16.11 20.18 6.43
N ALA A 68 -17.13 19.71 7.12
CA ALA A 68 -18.23 20.48 7.69
C ALA A 68 -17.77 21.72 8.49
N ALA A 69 -18.47 22.84 8.29
CA ALA A 69 -18.52 23.96 9.22
C ALA A 69 -19.94 24.06 9.82
N PRO A 70 -20.10 24.15 11.15
CA PRO A 70 -21.42 24.28 11.77
C PRO A 70 -21.91 25.73 11.63
N GLN A 71 -23.12 25.91 11.10
CA GLN A 71 -23.76 27.23 11.06
C GLN A 71 -24.37 27.51 12.45
N ALA A 72 -23.73 28.43 13.19
CA ALA A 72 -24.28 29.01 14.40
C ALA A 72 -25.43 29.98 14.03
N ALA A 73 -26.59 29.81 14.66
CA ALA A 73 -27.76 30.64 14.48
C ALA A 73 -27.55 32.06 15.07
N PRO A 74 -28.04 33.13 14.42
CA PRO A 74 -28.27 34.39 15.11
C PRO A 74 -29.61 34.33 15.88
N ALA A 75 -29.56 34.70 17.16
CA ALA A 75 -30.72 35.02 17.97
C ALA A 75 -31.29 36.36 17.50
N GLU A 76 -32.46 36.35 16.87
CA GLU A 76 -33.24 37.56 16.64
C GLU A 76 -34.02 37.90 17.92
N GLY A 77 -33.70 39.07 18.46
CA GLY A 77 -34.25 39.60 19.68
C GLY A 77 -35.67 40.15 19.53
N ALA A 78 -36.38 40.06 20.65
CA ALA A 78 -37.39 40.98 21.18
C ALA A 78 -37.86 42.14 20.29
N SER A 79 -39.17 42.21 20.09
CA SER A 79 -39.91 43.46 19.86
C SER A 79 -41.35 43.29 20.35
N GLY A 80 -41.80 44.18 21.25
CA GLY A 80 -43.21 44.39 21.61
C GLY A 80 -43.59 44.05 23.04
#